data_AF-A0A7X5TL36-F1
#
_entry.id   AF-A0A7X5TL36-F1
#
_cell.length_a   1.000
_cell.length_b   1.000
_cell.length_c   1.000
_cell.angle_alpha   90.00
_cell.angle_beta   90.00
_cell.angle_gamma   90.00
#
_symmetry.space_group_name_H-M   'P 1'
#
loop_
_entity.id
_entity.type
_entity.pdbx_description
1 polymer ?
#
loop_
_entity_poly.entity_id
_entity_poly.type
_entity_poly.pdbx_seq_one_letter_code
_entity_poly.pdbx_strand_id
1 'polypeptide(L)'
;MQFSDALNAWIVAHNDGSRLSLSFYPPDFSTKIYNDVQLSTSTVEGPGIVSRPDKHSVASSTGQCSTLPIDVINATARNFPRMSPTNLAHIGIDVSAGMNCESMLPSQIANIYEGYGIKAAGLPLTFVVSGTRFQVDSIRPMKFLTKNFIEVTPEIFHAIPYGASLKVGAPVIGTTGQPAAFLLESAKWSVSGPKIIRDNKSSIKMVPLAEYDSYPTKHSLYLVQ
;
A
#
# COMPACT_ATOMS: atom_id res chain seq x y z
N MET A 1 8.60 11.56 -7.84
CA MET A 1 8.53 11.73 -6.36
C MET A 1 7.61 10.68 -5.77
N GLN A 2 7.79 10.36 -4.49
CA GLN A 2 6.89 9.52 -3.70
C GLN A 2 6.74 10.10 -2.29
N PHE A 3 5.67 9.77 -1.59
CA PHE A 3 5.47 10.10 -0.17
C PHE A 3 5.84 8.90 0.71
N SER A 4 6.71 9.10 1.69
CA SER A 4 7.01 8.07 2.68
C SER A 4 6.18 8.30 3.92
N ASP A 5 5.27 7.37 4.22
CA ASP A 5 4.55 7.38 5.50
C ASP A 5 5.51 7.19 6.68
N ALA A 6 6.54 6.36 6.52
CA ALA A 6 7.52 6.09 7.57
C ALA A 6 8.33 7.35 7.96
N LEU A 7 8.66 8.22 6.99
CA LEU A 7 9.35 9.49 7.25
C LEU A 7 8.41 10.68 7.40
N ASN A 8 7.12 10.51 7.09
CA ASN A 8 6.16 11.60 6.89
C ASN A 8 6.73 12.70 5.96
N ALA A 9 7.28 12.27 4.81
CA ALA A 9 8.06 13.15 3.94
C ALA A 9 7.97 12.76 2.46
N TRP A 10 8.06 13.77 1.59
CA TRP A 10 8.26 13.60 0.16
C TRP A 10 9.71 13.25 -0.17
N ILE A 11 9.88 12.24 -1.01
CA ILE A 11 11.16 11.81 -1.56
C ILE A 11 11.17 12.18 -3.04
N VAL A 12 12.12 13.03 -3.40
CA VAL A 12 12.28 13.56 -4.75
C VAL A 12 13.60 13.05 -5.30
N ALA A 13 13.51 12.14 -6.27
CA ALA A 13 14.65 11.79 -7.10
C ALA A 13 14.84 12.88 -8.17
N HIS A 14 16.07 13.38 -8.31
CA HIS A 14 16.44 14.39 -9.30
C HIS A 14 17.88 14.22 -9.76
N ASN A 15 18.25 14.91 -10.83
CA ASN A 15 19.61 14.94 -11.36
C ASN A 15 20.17 16.36 -11.23
N ASP A 16 21.32 16.50 -10.58
CA ASP A 16 22.00 17.79 -10.34
C ASP A 16 22.97 18.21 -11.47
N GLY A 17 22.91 17.53 -12.62
CA GLY A 17 23.71 17.81 -13.80
C GLY A 17 24.77 16.74 -14.09
N SER A 18 25.11 15.89 -13.12
CA SER A 18 25.92 14.70 -13.36
C SER A 18 25.61 13.52 -12.44
N ARG A 19 24.93 13.76 -11.32
CA ARG A 19 24.64 12.74 -10.31
C ARG A 19 23.16 12.66 -10.05
N LEU A 20 22.71 11.42 -9.88
CA LEU A 20 21.38 11.12 -9.41
C LEU A 20 21.35 11.30 -7.88
N SER A 21 20.39 12.09 -7.40
CA SER A 21 20.28 12.44 -5.99
C SER A 21 18.84 12.29 -5.49
N LEU A 22 18.70 11.99 -4.19
CA LEU A 22 17.42 11.97 -3.48
C LEU A 22 17.38 13.11 -2.48
N SER A 23 16.35 13.94 -2.55
CA SER A 23 16.04 14.97 -1.55
C SER A 23 14.79 14.61 -0.77
N PHE A 24 14.75 15.02 0.49
CA PHE A 24 13.68 14.71 1.43
C PHE A 24 13.04 16.00 1.93
N TYR A 25 11.75 16.14 1.71
CA TYR A 25 10.98 17.33 2.07
C TYR A 25 9.81 16.97 2.99
N PRO A 26 9.47 17.82 3.97
CA PRO A 26 8.24 17.67 4.74
C PRO A 26 7.01 17.84 3.84
N PRO A 27 5.79 17.48 4.32
CA PRO A 27 4.58 17.53 3.51
C PRO A 27 4.28 18.93 2.92
N ASP A 28 4.76 19.99 3.58
CA ASP A 28 4.60 21.39 3.17
C ASP A 28 5.73 21.93 2.27
N PHE A 29 6.73 21.10 1.95
CA PHE A 29 7.91 21.48 1.15
C PHE A 29 8.74 22.66 1.69
N SER A 30 8.61 23.00 2.98
CA SER A 30 9.26 24.18 3.57
C SER A 30 10.79 24.17 3.47
N THR A 31 11.46 23.13 3.99
CA THR A 31 12.92 22.96 3.90
C THR A 31 13.29 21.49 3.85
N LYS A 32 14.45 21.16 3.27
CA LYS A 32 14.95 19.77 3.31
C LYS A 32 15.14 19.31 4.75
N ILE A 33 14.66 18.11 5.06
CA ILE A 33 14.76 17.51 6.41
C ILE A 33 16.00 16.61 6.58
N TYR A 34 16.60 16.19 5.46
CA TYR A 34 17.84 15.42 5.43
C TYR A 34 18.77 15.94 4.31
N ASN A 35 20.06 15.63 4.43
CA ASN A 35 21.01 15.84 3.34
C ASN A 35 20.65 15.00 2.12
N ASP A 36 21.01 15.48 0.94
CA ASP A 36 20.78 14.73 -0.29
C ASP A 36 21.58 13.42 -0.28
N VAL A 37 20.91 12.32 -0.63
CA VAL A 37 21.55 11.02 -0.81
C VAL A 37 21.97 10.91 -2.27
N GLN A 38 23.27 10.86 -2.53
CA GLN A 38 23.81 10.66 -3.87
C GLN A 38 23.80 9.18 -4.24
N LEU A 39 23.23 8.84 -5.39
CA LEU A 39 23.22 7.51 -5.95
C LEU A 39 24.39 7.36 -6.92
N SER A 40 25.18 6.29 -6.75
CA SER A 40 26.38 6.02 -7.54
C SER A 40 26.04 5.45 -8.92
N THR A 41 25.40 6.24 -9.78
CA THR A 41 25.06 5.87 -11.14
C THR A 41 25.25 7.03 -12.11
N SER A 42 25.57 6.72 -13.36
CA SER A 42 25.40 7.68 -14.45
C SER A 42 23.91 7.85 -14.75
N THR A 43 23.50 9.04 -15.14
CA THR A 43 22.12 9.28 -15.59
C THR A 43 22.14 10.18 -16.81
N VAL A 44 21.40 9.77 -17.85
CA VAL A 44 21.24 10.57 -19.07
C VAL A 44 19.83 11.10 -19.22
N GLU A 45 18.84 10.40 -18.65
CA GLU A 45 17.44 10.78 -18.62
C GLU A 45 16.73 10.07 -17.45
N GLY A 46 15.69 10.70 -16.93
CA GLY A 46 15.06 10.35 -15.66
C GLY A 46 15.43 11.36 -14.57
N PRO A 47 15.23 11.05 -13.28
CA PRO A 47 14.83 9.75 -12.72
C PRO A 47 13.32 9.55 -12.52
N GLY A 48 12.89 8.30 -12.68
CA GLY A 48 11.63 7.80 -12.12
C GLY A 48 11.87 7.19 -10.75
N ILE A 49 10.94 7.38 -9.82
CA ILE A 49 10.94 6.70 -8.52
C ILE A 49 9.76 5.73 -8.50
N VAL A 50 10.01 4.49 -8.09
CA VAL A 50 8.98 3.48 -7.94
C VAL A 50 8.12 3.88 -6.75
N SER A 51 6.80 3.82 -6.91
CA SER A 51 5.85 4.10 -5.85
C SER A 51 4.64 3.19 -6.01
N ARG A 52 3.85 3.08 -4.94
CA ARG A 52 2.48 2.59 -5.04
C ARG A 52 1.64 3.49 -5.99
N PRO A 53 0.47 3.02 -6.47
CA PRO A 53 -0.40 3.81 -7.34
C PRO A 53 -0.87 5.14 -6.73
N ASP A 54 -1.00 5.22 -5.40
CA ASP A 54 -1.34 6.41 -4.62
C ASP A 54 -0.15 7.38 -4.42
N LYS A 55 1.01 7.08 -5.01
CA LYS A 55 2.28 7.82 -4.86
C LYS A 55 2.96 7.69 -3.51
N HIS A 56 2.54 6.74 -2.67
CA HIS A 56 3.27 6.42 -1.45
C HIS A 56 4.41 5.42 -1.69
N SER A 57 5.35 5.36 -0.76
CA SER A 57 6.44 4.39 -0.76
C SER A 57 5.93 2.96 -0.67
N VAL A 58 6.68 2.04 -1.28
CA VAL A 58 6.43 0.60 -1.12
C VAL A 58 6.89 0.15 0.26
N ALA A 59 6.21 -0.85 0.83
CA ALA A 59 6.61 -1.43 2.11
C ALA A 59 7.87 -2.29 1.97
N SER A 60 8.70 -2.36 3.02
CA SER A 60 9.89 -3.22 3.05
C SER A 60 9.51 -4.69 2.87
N SER A 61 10.26 -5.41 2.03
CA SER A 61 10.10 -6.86 1.85
C SER A 61 10.41 -7.66 3.12
N THR A 62 11.21 -7.11 4.03
CA THR A 62 11.49 -7.68 5.35
C THR A 62 10.37 -7.43 6.36
N GLY A 63 9.36 -6.63 5.97
CA GLY A 63 8.24 -6.25 6.81
C GLY A 63 8.58 -5.33 7.97
N GLN A 64 9.81 -4.85 8.08
CA GLN A 64 10.20 -3.85 9.06
C GLN A 64 9.73 -2.47 8.61
N CYS A 65 9.05 -1.75 9.50
CA CYS A 65 8.62 -0.37 9.22
C CYS A 65 9.73 0.67 9.50
N SER A 66 10.83 0.24 10.12
CA SER A 66 12.05 1.04 10.35
C SER A 66 12.96 1.16 9.12
N THR A 67 12.62 0.46 8.04
CA THR A 67 13.41 0.43 6.81
C THR A 67 12.52 0.86 5.65
N LEU A 68 12.98 1.87 4.93
CA LEU A 68 12.29 2.43 3.79
C LEU A 68 13.02 2.04 2.49
N PRO A 69 12.47 1.10 1.70
CA PRO A 69 12.99 0.82 0.38
C PRO A 69 12.68 1.99 -0.56
N ILE A 70 13.69 2.42 -1.31
CA ILE A 70 13.56 3.42 -2.37
C ILE A 70 14.19 2.86 -3.62
N ASP A 71 13.35 2.61 -4.61
CA ASP A 71 13.75 2.11 -5.92
C ASP A 71 13.68 3.25 -6.95
N VAL A 72 14.79 3.47 -7.64
CA VAL A 72 14.94 4.50 -8.66
C VAL A 72 15.24 3.86 -10.01
N ILE A 73 14.57 4.34 -11.05
CA ILE A 73 14.77 3.92 -12.43
C ILE A 73 15.29 5.09 -13.23
N ASN A 74 16.38 4.89 -13.96
CA ASN A 74 16.93 5.91 -14.84
C ASN A 74 17.56 5.29 -16.09
N ALA A 75 17.66 6.07 -17.17
CA ALA A 75 18.46 5.68 -18.32
C ALA A 75 19.92 6.04 -18.07
N THR A 76 20.83 5.13 -18.43
CA THR A 76 22.28 5.29 -18.17
C THR A 76 23.10 5.50 -19.45
N ALA A 77 22.49 5.30 -20.63
CA ALA A 77 23.15 5.45 -21.92
C ALA A 77 22.24 6.10 -22.97
N ARG A 78 22.83 6.58 -24.06
CA ARG A 78 22.10 7.01 -25.26
C ARG A 78 22.55 6.17 -26.44
N ASN A 79 21.62 5.75 -27.29
CA ASN A 79 21.96 5.08 -28.55
C ASN A 79 22.41 6.09 -29.62
N PHE A 80 23.23 5.65 -30.57
CA PHE A 80 23.57 6.43 -31.76
C PHE A 80 22.85 5.87 -32.99
N PRO A 81 22.43 6.69 -33.98
CA PRO A 81 22.53 8.15 -34.08
C PRO A 81 21.37 8.91 -33.43
N ARG A 82 20.34 8.21 -32.94
CA ARG A 82 19.09 8.83 -32.49
C ARG A 82 19.17 9.51 -31.13
N MET A 83 20.27 9.33 -30.39
CA MET A 83 20.49 9.86 -29.04
C MET A 83 19.37 9.51 -28.05
N SER A 84 18.63 8.43 -28.33
CA SER A 84 17.50 8.02 -27.50
C SER A 84 18.02 7.38 -26.22
N PRO A 85 17.43 7.67 -25.05
CA PRO A 85 17.81 7.03 -23.80
C PRO A 85 17.63 5.52 -23.90
N THR A 86 18.64 4.80 -23.46
CA THR A 86 18.68 3.34 -23.41
C THR A 86 19.32 2.89 -22.10
N ASN A 87 19.38 1.57 -21.91
CA ASN A 87 19.99 0.94 -20.75
C ASN A 87 19.36 1.43 -19.45
N LEU A 88 18.08 1.09 -19.27
CA LEU A 88 17.34 1.37 -18.03
C LEU A 88 18.02 0.61 -16.88
N ALA A 89 18.51 1.36 -15.91
CA ALA A 89 19.02 0.84 -14.66
C ALA A 89 17.96 0.95 -13.57
N HIS A 90 17.98 -0.03 -12.67
CA HIS A 90 17.18 -0.08 -11.46
C HIS A 90 18.11 -0.04 -10.26
N ILE A 91 17.90 0.91 -9.36
CA ILE A 91 18.75 1.16 -8.20
C ILE A 91 17.87 1.16 -6.97
N GLY A 92 18.00 0.11 -6.17
CA GLY A 92 17.36 0.01 -4.86
C GLY A 92 18.30 0.50 -3.77
N ILE A 93 17.80 1.33 -2.87
CA ILE A 93 18.45 1.65 -1.61
C ILE A 93 17.47 1.42 -0.45
N ASP A 94 18.00 1.01 0.69
CA ASP A 94 17.25 0.93 1.94
C ASP A 94 17.68 2.05 2.86
N VAL A 95 16.74 2.89 3.26
CA VAL A 95 16.99 4.02 4.16
C VAL A 95 16.47 3.67 5.55
N SER A 96 17.34 3.78 6.55
CA SER A 96 17.03 3.65 7.98
C SER A 96 17.31 4.98 8.69
N ALA A 97 16.58 6.04 8.31
CA ALA A 97 16.79 7.40 8.83
C ALA A 97 16.23 7.58 10.26
N GLY A 98 16.72 6.79 11.22
CA GLY A 98 16.30 6.85 12.63
C GLY A 98 14.84 6.45 12.89
N MET A 99 14.20 5.79 11.91
CA MET A 99 12.81 5.33 12.03
C MET A 99 12.71 4.21 13.07
N ASN A 100 11.75 4.34 13.98
CA ASN A 100 11.41 3.31 14.96
C ASN A 100 9.90 3.03 14.90
N CYS A 101 9.53 1.76 14.68
CA CYS A 101 8.14 1.34 14.65
C CYS A 101 7.39 1.65 15.93
N GLU A 102 8.04 1.58 17.08
CA GLU A 102 7.41 1.80 18.38
C GLU A 102 6.99 3.26 18.61
N SER A 103 7.68 4.21 17.97
CA SER A 103 7.38 5.65 18.11
C SER A 103 6.45 6.18 17.02
N MET A 104 6.07 5.36 16.04
CA MET A 104 5.14 5.75 14.99
C MET A 104 3.70 5.70 15.48
N LEU A 105 2.87 6.61 14.95
CA LEU A 105 1.44 6.55 15.19
C LEU A 105 0.83 5.30 14.52
N PRO A 106 -0.20 4.67 15.11
CA PRO A 106 -0.91 3.55 14.50
C PRO A 106 -1.35 3.80 13.05
N SER A 107 -1.82 5.02 12.74
CA SER A 107 -2.22 5.42 11.38
C SER A 107 -1.03 5.46 10.41
N GLN A 108 0.14 5.87 10.89
CA GLN A 108 1.36 5.92 10.10
C GLN A 108 1.81 4.50 9.74
N ILE A 109 1.80 3.58 10.71
CA ILE A 109 2.10 2.16 10.49
C ILE A 109 1.09 1.57 9.51
N ALA A 110 -0.21 1.83 9.69
CA ALA A 110 -1.22 1.32 8.78
C ALA A 110 -1.02 1.80 7.33
N ASN A 111 -0.67 3.07 7.13
CA ASN A 111 -0.43 3.61 5.79
C ASN A 111 0.78 2.97 5.09
N ILE A 112 1.83 2.59 5.83
CA ILE A 112 2.98 1.86 5.26
C ILE A 112 2.51 0.57 4.58
N TYR A 113 1.60 -0.16 5.22
CA TYR A 113 1.13 -1.47 4.73
C TYR A 113 -0.17 -1.39 3.91
N GLU A 114 -0.72 -0.21 3.64
CA GLU A 114 -1.94 -0.03 2.84
C GLU A 114 -1.84 -0.77 1.49
N GLY A 115 -2.85 -1.60 1.19
CA GLY A 115 -2.90 -2.42 -0.02
C GLY A 115 -2.09 -3.73 0.05
N TYR A 116 -1.38 -4.00 1.15
CA TYR A 116 -0.66 -5.26 1.35
C TYR A 116 -1.48 -6.28 2.15
N GLY A 117 -1.20 -7.54 1.86
CA GLY A 117 -1.56 -8.65 2.73
C GLY A 117 -0.47 -8.84 3.77
N ILE A 118 -0.78 -8.79 5.05
CA ILE A 118 0.19 -9.02 6.12
C ILE A 118 -0.03 -10.39 6.76
N LYS A 119 1.09 -11.03 7.13
CA LYS A 119 1.14 -12.29 7.86
C LYS A 119 1.98 -12.10 9.12
N ALA A 120 1.47 -12.55 10.25
CA ALA A 120 2.22 -12.61 11.49
C ALA A 120 2.00 -13.97 12.14
N ALA A 121 3.03 -14.50 12.81
CA ALA A 121 2.98 -15.84 13.40
C ALA A 121 1.83 -15.93 14.43
N GLY A 122 1.00 -16.97 14.30
CA GLY A 122 -0.14 -17.20 15.20
C GLY A 122 -1.32 -16.24 15.03
N LEU A 123 -1.30 -15.33 14.04
CA LEU A 123 -2.31 -14.30 13.85
C LEU A 123 -3.07 -14.46 12.53
N PRO A 124 -4.32 -13.95 12.43
CA PRO A 124 -5.13 -14.06 11.21
C PRO A 124 -4.48 -13.38 10.00
N LEU A 125 -4.68 -13.98 8.83
CA LEU A 125 -4.31 -13.35 7.56
C LEU A 125 -5.08 -12.03 7.39
N THR A 126 -4.39 -10.96 7.01
CA THR A 126 -4.96 -9.62 7.03
C THR A 126 -4.63 -8.86 5.76
N PHE A 127 -5.60 -8.10 5.25
CA PHE A 127 -5.41 -7.07 4.23
C PHE A 127 -5.50 -5.70 4.92
N VAL A 128 -4.56 -4.82 4.65
CA VAL A 128 -4.61 -3.46 5.21
C VAL A 128 -5.34 -2.56 4.22
N VAL A 129 -6.43 -1.97 4.68
CA VAL A 129 -7.27 -1.09 3.86
C VAL A 129 -7.85 0.04 4.70
N SER A 130 -7.79 1.25 4.14
CA SER A 130 -8.25 2.47 4.78
C SER A 130 -7.66 2.66 6.18
N GLY A 131 -6.38 2.32 6.34
CA GLY A 131 -5.67 2.45 7.62
C GLY A 131 -6.11 1.44 8.69
N THR A 132 -6.76 0.34 8.31
CA THR A 132 -7.23 -0.69 9.24
C THR A 132 -6.92 -2.11 8.77
N ARG A 133 -6.85 -3.05 9.71
CA ARG A 133 -6.74 -4.49 9.42
C ARG A 133 -8.10 -5.08 9.07
N PHE A 134 -8.24 -5.55 7.83
CA PHE A 134 -9.31 -6.40 7.35
C PHE A 134 -8.87 -7.87 7.40
N GLN A 135 -9.26 -8.56 8.45
CA GLN A 135 -8.86 -9.94 8.71
C GLN A 135 -9.72 -10.90 7.91
N VAL A 136 -9.16 -12.00 7.42
CA VAL A 136 -9.91 -13.02 6.69
C VAL A 136 -9.59 -14.41 7.23
N ASP A 137 -10.61 -15.26 7.31
CA ASP A 137 -10.43 -16.65 7.72
C ASP A 137 -9.86 -17.54 6.60
N SER A 138 -9.84 -17.05 5.35
CA SER A 138 -9.41 -17.84 4.18
C SER A 138 -8.56 -17.04 3.20
N ILE A 139 -7.51 -17.66 2.69
CA ILE A 139 -6.67 -17.13 1.60
C ILE A 139 -7.45 -16.96 0.27
N ARG A 140 -8.58 -17.67 0.09
CA ARG A 140 -9.35 -17.68 -1.17
C ARG A 140 -9.94 -16.31 -1.54
N PRO A 141 -10.67 -15.60 -0.66
CA PRO A 141 -11.05 -14.22 -0.91
C PRO A 141 -9.85 -13.28 -0.96
N MET A 142 -8.81 -13.53 -0.15
CA MET A 142 -7.63 -12.65 -0.04
C MET A 142 -6.87 -12.46 -1.36
N LYS A 143 -6.73 -13.53 -2.15
CA LYS A 143 -5.99 -13.48 -3.44
C LYS A 143 -6.55 -12.46 -4.43
N PHE A 144 -7.81 -12.04 -4.24
CA PHE A 144 -8.43 -11.00 -5.05
C PHE A 144 -8.22 -9.60 -4.50
N LEU A 145 -7.87 -9.44 -3.22
CA LEU A 145 -7.62 -8.12 -2.62
C LEU A 145 -6.17 -7.70 -2.83
N THR A 146 -5.24 -8.64 -2.76
CA THR A 146 -3.82 -8.35 -2.93
C THR A 146 -3.04 -9.57 -3.42
N LYS A 147 -1.98 -9.30 -4.18
CA LYS A 147 -0.95 -10.28 -4.58
C LYS A 147 0.35 -10.08 -3.78
N ASN A 148 0.44 -8.99 -3.02
CA ASN A 148 1.65 -8.59 -2.31
C ASN A 148 1.51 -8.95 -0.83
N PHE A 149 2.22 -10.01 -0.41
CA PHE A 149 2.24 -10.43 0.98
C PHE A 149 3.55 -10.05 1.65
N ILE A 150 3.45 -9.56 2.88
CA ILE A 150 4.59 -9.20 3.73
C ILE A 150 4.45 -9.92 5.07
N GLU A 151 5.54 -10.51 5.54
CA GLU A 151 5.60 -11.04 6.90
C GLU A 151 5.99 -9.92 7.85
N VAL A 152 5.21 -9.71 8.90
CA VAL A 152 5.42 -8.69 9.92
C VAL A 152 5.47 -9.33 11.30
N THR A 153 6.00 -8.61 12.28
CA THR A 153 5.97 -9.07 13.67
C THR A 153 4.56 -8.94 14.26
N PRO A 154 4.21 -9.70 15.32
CA PRO A 154 2.94 -9.52 16.04
C PRO A 154 2.72 -8.09 16.53
N GLU A 155 3.78 -7.39 16.93
CA GLU A 155 3.70 -6.00 17.42
C GLU A 155 3.23 -5.06 16.31
N ILE A 156 3.82 -5.16 15.11
CA ILE A 156 3.40 -4.38 13.93
C ILE A 156 1.95 -4.72 13.55
N PHE A 157 1.60 -6.00 13.57
CA PHE A 157 0.22 -6.44 13.29
C PHE A 157 -0.79 -5.78 14.25
N HIS A 158 -0.48 -5.76 15.55
CA HIS A 158 -1.36 -5.20 16.57
C HIS A 158 -1.39 -3.67 16.56
N ALA A 159 -0.31 -3.02 16.10
CA ALA A 159 -0.24 -1.58 15.93
C ALA A 159 -1.18 -1.05 14.84
N ILE A 160 -1.53 -1.88 13.84
CA ILE A 160 -2.51 -1.52 12.81
C ILE A 160 -3.93 -1.64 13.40
N PRO A 161 -4.75 -0.56 13.40
CA PRO A 161 -6.08 -0.56 14.01
C PRO A 161 -7.02 -1.61 13.43
N TYR A 162 -7.82 -2.26 14.28
CA TYR A 162 -8.84 -3.22 13.83
C TYR A 162 -9.93 -2.57 12.98
N GLY A 163 -10.21 -3.18 11.81
CA GLY A 163 -11.30 -2.75 10.93
C GLY A 163 -12.48 -3.71 10.97
N ALA A 164 -12.27 -4.95 10.53
CA ALA A 164 -13.30 -5.98 10.47
C ALA A 164 -12.68 -7.38 10.32
N SER A 165 -13.48 -8.42 10.54
CA SER A 165 -13.13 -9.81 10.26
C SER A 165 -14.12 -10.47 9.31
N LEU A 166 -13.64 -10.93 8.16
CA LEU A 166 -14.41 -11.68 7.19
C LEU A 166 -14.39 -13.18 7.55
N LYS A 167 -15.49 -13.61 8.18
CA LYS A 167 -15.78 -15.02 8.41
C LYS A 167 -16.27 -15.71 7.14
N VAL A 168 -16.00 -17.01 7.01
CA VAL A 168 -16.54 -17.82 5.92
C VAL A 168 -18.07 -17.76 5.98
N GLY A 169 -18.71 -17.49 4.85
CA GLY A 169 -20.17 -17.35 4.78
C GLY A 169 -20.71 -16.06 5.41
N ALA A 170 -19.87 -15.06 5.68
CA ALA A 170 -20.30 -13.76 6.20
C ALA A 170 -21.48 -13.17 5.40
N PRO A 171 -22.43 -12.49 6.05
CA PRO A 171 -23.60 -11.95 5.39
C PRO A 171 -23.22 -10.90 4.34
N VAL A 172 -23.89 -10.98 3.20
CA VAL A 172 -23.74 -10.01 2.10
C VAL A 172 -25.12 -9.46 1.78
N ILE A 173 -25.21 -8.14 1.69
CA ILE A 173 -26.41 -7.44 1.25
C ILE A 173 -26.20 -6.87 -0.15
N GLY A 174 -27.27 -6.83 -0.93
CA GLY A 174 -27.29 -6.21 -2.25
C GLY A 174 -28.59 -5.48 -2.50
N THR A 175 -28.57 -4.48 -3.37
CA THR A 175 -29.77 -3.81 -3.86
C THR A 175 -29.57 -3.42 -5.32
N THR A 176 -30.66 -3.22 -6.06
CA THR A 176 -30.60 -2.92 -7.49
C THR A 176 -29.83 -1.60 -7.73
N GLY A 177 -28.86 -1.63 -8.63
CA GLY A 177 -28.06 -0.45 -9.00
C GLY A 177 -26.91 -0.12 -8.06
N GLN A 178 -26.69 -0.89 -6.99
CA GLN A 178 -25.58 -0.70 -6.04
C GLN A 178 -24.66 -1.93 -6.01
N PRO A 179 -23.36 -1.76 -5.70
CA PRO A 179 -22.48 -2.90 -5.44
C PRO A 179 -22.97 -3.74 -4.26
N ALA A 180 -22.82 -5.06 -4.35
CA ALA A 180 -23.01 -5.92 -3.18
C ALA A 180 -21.96 -5.58 -2.11
N ALA A 181 -22.31 -5.76 -0.84
CA ALA A 181 -21.44 -5.42 0.28
C ALA A 181 -21.49 -6.48 1.37
N PHE A 182 -20.33 -6.84 1.92
CA PHE A 182 -20.30 -7.60 3.17
C PHE A 182 -20.82 -6.71 4.30
N LEU A 183 -21.68 -7.26 5.15
CA LEU A 183 -22.13 -6.57 6.36
C LEU A 183 -21.29 -7.07 7.54
N LEU A 184 -20.28 -6.29 7.93
CA LEU A 184 -19.31 -6.64 8.97
C LEU A 184 -19.23 -5.50 9.97
N GLU A 185 -19.24 -5.82 11.26
CA GLU A 185 -19.21 -4.80 12.34
C GLU A 185 -20.29 -3.72 12.15
N SER A 186 -21.50 -4.14 11.76
CA SER A 186 -22.65 -3.26 11.47
C SER A 186 -22.40 -2.22 10.37
N ALA A 187 -21.40 -2.42 9.52
CA ALA A 187 -21.06 -1.53 8.41
C ALA A 187 -20.96 -2.30 7.08
N LYS A 188 -21.25 -1.61 5.98
CA LYS A 188 -21.18 -2.17 4.64
C LYS A 188 -19.79 -1.98 4.03
N TRP A 189 -19.19 -3.09 3.63
CA TRP A 189 -17.93 -3.16 2.88
C TRP A 189 -18.24 -3.58 1.44
N SER A 190 -18.49 -2.60 0.57
CA SER A 190 -18.81 -2.82 -0.84
C SER A 190 -17.66 -3.50 -1.56
N VAL A 191 -17.96 -4.42 -2.48
CA VAL A 191 -16.95 -5.14 -3.27
C VAL A 191 -17.04 -4.76 -4.74
N SER A 192 -15.90 -4.60 -5.41
CA SER A 192 -15.89 -4.25 -6.83
C SER A 192 -16.18 -5.41 -7.78
N GLY A 193 -16.37 -6.64 -7.26
CA GLY A 193 -16.75 -7.79 -8.06
C GLY A 193 -17.21 -8.99 -7.23
N PRO A 194 -18.08 -9.87 -7.78
CA PRO A 194 -18.73 -10.95 -7.03
C PRO A 194 -17.81 -12.13 -6.70
N LYS A 195 -16.59 -12.18 -7.26
CA LYS A 195 -15.65 -13.31 -7.06
C LYS A 195 -15.28 -13.48 -5.59
N ILE A 196 -15.07 -12.39 -4.86
CA ILE A 196 -14.73 -12.44 -3.43
C ILE A 196 -15.88 -13.00 -2.58
N ILE A 197 -17.13 -12.65 -2.90
CA ILE A 197 -18.34 -13.16 -2.23
C ILE A 197 -18.46 -14.67 -2.42
N ARG A 198 -18.34 -15.13 -3.67
CA ARG A 198 -18.42 -16.56 -4.03
C ARG A 198 -17.32 -17.37 -3.36
N ASP A 199 -16.07 -16.91 -3.44
CA ASP A 199 -14.93 -17.65 -2.89
C ASP A 199 -14.91 -17.62 -1.35
N ASN A 200 -15.59 -16.65 -0.71
CA ASN A 200 -15.88 -16.65 0.73
C ASN A 200 -17.05 -17.57 1.12
N LYS A 201 -17.74 -18.19 0.16
CA LYS A 201 -18.97 -18.98 0.36
C LYS A 201 -20.13 -18.19 0.95
N SER A 202 -20.16 -16.88 0.72
CA SER A 202 -21.24 -16.01 1.15
C SER A 202 -22.39 -16.00 0.13
N SER A 203 -23.61 -15.78 0.61
CA SER A 203 -24.81 -15.62 -0.21
C SER A 203 -25.31 -14.18 -0.12
N ILE A 204 -25.75 -13.62 -1.25
CA ILE A 204 -26.26 -12.25 -1.33
C ILE A 204 -27.74 -12.25 -0.95
N LYS A 205 -28.10 -11.50 0.09
CA LYS A 205 -29.49 -11.17 0.41
C LYS A 205 -29.86 -9.85 -0.27
N MET A 206 -30.85 -9.88 -1.13
CA MET A 206 -31.41 -8.65 -1.72
C MET A 206 -32.25 -7.92 -0.67
N VAL A 207 -31.99 -6.64 -0.48
CA VAL A 207 -32.69 -5.77 0.47
C VAL A 207 -33.21 -4.51 -0.23
N PRO A 208 -34.29 -3.88 0.28
CA PRO A 208 -34.73 -2.57 -0.20
C PRO A 208 -33.62 -1.52 -0.07
N LEU A 209 -33.60 -0.54 -0.97
CA LEU A 209 -32.59 0.52 -0.98
C LEU A 209 -32.48 1.26 0.38
N ALA A 210 -33.62 1.53 1.03
CA ALA A 210 -33.65 2.18 2.34
C ALA A 210 -32.92 1.37 3.43
N GLU A 211 -33.02 0.04 3.41
CA GLU A 211 -32.28 -0.82 4.34
C GLU A 211 -30.78 -0.80 4.00
N TYR A 212 -30.43 -0.90 2.71
CA TYR A 212 -29.03 -0.82 2.26
C TYR A 212 -28.34 0.49 2.67
N ASP A 213 -29.06 1.61 2.54
CA ASP A 213 -28.54 2.95 2.86
C ASP A 213 -28.47 3.23 4.36
N SER A 214 -29.24 2.49 5.17
CA SER A 214 -29.21 2.61 6.64
C SER A 214 -27.88 2.18 7.27
N TYR A 215 -27.11 1.31 6.61
CA TYR A 215 -25.81 0.86 7.11
C TYR A 215 -24.69 1.85 6.79
N PRO A 216 -23.81 2.20 7.75
CA PRO A 216 -22.61 3.00 7.52
C PRO A 216 -21.69 2.38 6.47
N THR A 217 -21.18 3.18 5.54
CA THR A 217 -20.25 2.73 4.50
C THR A 217 -18.81 2.74 5.02
N LYS A 218 -18.11 1.61 4.84
CA LYS A 218 -16.66 1.51 4.96
C LYS A 218 -16.01 1.58 3.59
N HIS A 219 -14.68 1.60 3.55
CA HIS A 219 -13.95 1.64 2.30
C HIS A 219 -14.28 0.40 1.45
N SER A 220 -14.35 0.61 0.12
CA SER A 220 -14.66 -0.48 -0.80
C SER A 220 -13.49 -1.45 -0.90
N LEU A 221 -13.80 -2.73 -0.96
CA LEU A 221 -12.84 -3.78 -1.24
C LEU A 221 -12.68 -3.91 -2.76
N TYR A 222 -11.62 -3.30 -3.29
CA TYR A 222 -11.27 -3.35 -4.69
C TYR A 222 -10.50 -4.63 -5.02
N LEU A 223 -10.98 -5.34 -6.04
CA LEU A 223 -10.32 -6.54 -6.52
C LEU A 223 -9.14 -6.17 -7.43
N VAL A 224 -7.96 -6.71 -7.14
CA VAL A 224 -6.81 -6.69 -8.04
C VAL A 224 -6.98 -7.75 -9.14
N GLN A 225 -6.77 -7.34 -10.40
CA GLN A 225 -6.83 -8.23 -11.56
C GLN A 225 -5.51 -8.99 -11.73
#